data_AF-A0A9X2Z9K4-F1
#
_entry.id   AF-A0A9X2Z9K4-F1
#
_cell.length_a   1.000
_cell.length_b   1.000
_cell.length_c   1.000
_cell.angle_alpha   90.00
_cell.angle_beta   90.00
_cell.angle_gamma   90.00
#
_symmetry.space_group_name_H-M   'P 1'
#
loop_
_entity.id
_entity.type
_entity.pdbx_description
1 polymer ?
#
loop_
_entity_poly.entity_id
_entity_poly.type
_entity_poly.pdbx_seq_one_letter_code
_entity_poly.pdbx_strand_id
1 'polypeptide(L)'
;MYFIISILFSIFNLNSQSEEKTYFGRSHNYSAIYSYSVAEIHISSDSTMTRYDYRLPNKREWKNYKNYEAKKEVEIISKKGKYYSLINPVNHLENEMHCVKITDSRLTYYYKAPDGSFIKGFTFKRK
;
A
#
# COMPACT_ATOMS: atom_id res chain seq x y z
N MET A 1 30.41 -21.90 30.75
CA MET A 1 29.80 -20.54 30.81
C MET A 1 29.71 -19.93 29.40
N TYR A 2 29.08 -20.62 28.45
CA TYR A 2 28.87 -20.11 27.07
C TYR A 2 27.40 -20.24 26.62
N PHE A 3 26.58 -20.99 27.37
CA PHE A 3 25.19 -21.26 27.01
C PHE A 3 24.25 -20.06 27.25
N ILE A 4 24.57 -19.20 28.23
CA ILE A 4 23.73 -18.04 28.60
C ILE A 4 23.84 -16.92 27.55
N ILE A 5 25.02 -16.75 26.92
CA ILE A 5 25.26 -15.71 25.91
C ILE A 5 24.54 -16.03 24.60
N SER A 6 24.43 -17.31 24.23
CA SER A 6 23.72 -17.75 23.02
C SER A 6 22.21 -17.55 23.10
N ILE A 7 21.62 -17.67 24.30
CA ILE A 7 20.18 -17.45 24.52
C ILE A 7 19.83 -15.95 24.45
N LEU A 8 20.73 -15.07 24.87
CA LEU A 8 20.54 -13.62 24.74
C LEU A 8 20.50 -13.17 23.28
N PHE A 9 21.31 -13.77 22.40
CA PHE A 9 21.31 -13.43 20.97
C PHE A 9 20.05 -13.88 20.21
N SER A 10 19.38 -14.95 20.63
CA SER A 10 18.12 -15.40 20.00
C SER A 10 16.91 -14.55 20.40
N ILE A 11 16.93 -13.89 21.56
CA ILE A 11 15.85 -12.98 21.99
C ILE A 11 15.87 -11.67 21.18
N PHE A 12 17.05 -11.16 20.80
CA PHE A 12 17.15 -9.95 19.97
C PHE A 12 16.70 -10.15 18.51
N ASN A 13 16.72 -11.39 17.99
CA ASN A 13 16.28 -11.69 16.63
C ASN A 13 14.76 -11.82 16.48
N LEU A 14 13.99 -11.87 17.58
CA LEU A 14 12.53 -11.97 17.55
C LEU A 14 11.80 -10.62 17.39
N ASN A 15 12.52 -9.50 17.53
CA ASN A 15 11.94 -8.15 17.42
C ASN A 15 12.01 -7.55 16.01
N SER A 16 12.38 -8.32 14.99
CA SER A 16 12.29 -7.91 13.58
C SER A 16 10.91 -8.24 12.96
N GLN A 17 9.83 -8.21 13.75
CA GLN A 17 8.50 -8.05 13.15
C GLN A 17 8.47 -6.63 12.58
N SER A 18 8.80 -6.47 11.30
CA SER A 18 8.77 -5.16 10.67
C SER A 18 7.34 -4.63 10.78
N GLU A 19 7.19 -3.47 11.40
CA GLU A 19 5.90 -2.84 11.65
C GLU A 19 5.08 -2.73 10.36
N GLU A 20 3.83 -3.21 10.39
CA GLU A 20 2.89 -3.10 9.29
C GLU A 20 2.72 -1.62 8.91
N LYS A 21 2.92 -1.30 7.63
CA LYS A 21 2.83 0.10 7.17
C LYS A 21 1.43 0.37 6.63
N THR A 22 0.68 1.22 7.34
CA THR A 22 -0.66 1.67 6.90
C THR A 22 -0.59 3.05 6.26
N TYR A 23 -1.16 3.19 5.07
CA TYR A 23 -1.28 4.44 4.33
C TYR A 23 -2.75 4.73 4.03
N PHE A 24 -3.08 6.01 3.96
CA PHE A 24 -4.46 6.50 3.87
C PHE A 24 -4.59 7.57 2.79
N GLY A 25 -5.69 7.49 2.04
CA GLY A 25 -6.03 8.40 0.96
C GLY A 25 -7.52 8.73 0.94
N ARG A 26 -7.84 9.98 0.57
CA ARG A 26 -9.22 10.41 0.27
C ARG A 26 -9.24 10.92 -1.16
N SER A 27 -10.23 10.50 -1.93
CA SER A 27 -10.40 11.03 -3.28
C SER A 27 -11.85 11.38 -3.56
N HIS A 28 -12.02 12.15 -4.62
CA HIS A 28 -13.31 12.47 -5.21
C HIS A 28 -13.17 12.35 -6.73
N ASN A 29 -14.21 11.89 -7.40
CA ASN A 29 -14.28 11.85 -8.86
C ASN A 29 -15.27 12.93 -9.34
N TYR A 30 -14.79 13.87 -10.17
CA TYR A 30 -15.62 14.91 -10.79
C TYR A 30 -16.12 14.53 -12.20
N SER A 31 -15.91 13.28 -12.63
CA SER A 31 -16.42 12.78 -13.91
C SER A 31 -17.94 12.60 -13.89
N ALA A 32 -18.51 12.07 -14.98
CA ALA A 32 -19.95 11.86 -15.16
C ALA A 32 -20.65 11.14 -14.00
N ILE A 33 -19.94 10.27 -13.28
CA ILE A 33 -20.42 9.67 -12.03
C ILE A 33 -19.64 10.29 -10.89
N TYR A 34 -20.25 11.25 -10.23
CA TYR A 34 -19.70 11.86 -9.04
C TYR A 34 -19.54 10.82 -7.94
N SER A 35 -18.34 10.71 -7.36
CA SER A 35 -18.10 9.76 -6.28
C SER A 35 -17.09 10.28 -5.29
N TYR A 36 -17.23 9.83 -4.05
CA TYR A 36 -16.24 10.02 -2.99
C TYR A 36 -15.71 8.67 -2.60
N SER A 37 -14.42 8.62 -2.24
CA SER A 37 -13.88 7.41 -1.65
C SER A 37 -12.80 7.69 -0.62
N VAL A 38 -12.59 6.66 0.20
CA VAL A 38 -11.45 6.52 1.09
C VAL A 38 -10.73 5.26 0.66
N ALA A 39 -9.41 5.28 0.72
CA ALA A 39 -8.61 4.09 0.48
C ALA A 39 -7.56 3.92 1.57
N GLU A 40 -7.44 2.70 2.08
CA GLU A 40 -6.41 2.29 3.03
C GLU A 40 -5.49 1.27 2.34
N ILE A 41 -4.18 1.40 2.53
CA ILE A 41 -3.18 0.46 2.02
C ILE A 41 -2.35 -0.04 3.18
N HIS A 42 -2.32 -1.34 3.34
CA HIS A 42 -1.61 -2.06 4.38
C HIS A 42 -0.46 -2.81 3.73
N ILE A 43 0.77 -2.60 4.21
CA ILE A 43 1.95 -3.30 3.72
C ILE A 43 2.53 -4.13 4.86
N SER A 44 2.45 -5.43 4.68
CA SER A 44 2.96 -6.44 5.60
C SER A 44 4.46 -6.70 5.39
N SER A 45 5.10 -7.32 6.38
CA SER A 45 6.53 -7.65 6.38
C SER A 45 6.94 -8.62 5.27
N ASP A 46 6.00 -9.45 4.83
CA ASP A 46 6.15 -10.44 3.75
C ASP A 46 6.05 -9.82 2.35
N SER A 47 6.01 -8.49 2.24
CA SER A 47 5.80 -7.75 0.99
C SER A 47 4.42 -7.95 0.37
N THR A 48 3.43 -8.35 1.17
CA THR A 48 2.02 -8.28 0.78
C THR A 48 1.48 -6.86 0.97
N MET A 49 0.93 -6.29 -0.10
CA MET A 49 0.19 -5.03 -0.09
C MET A 49 -1.30 -5.32 -0.23
N THR A 50 -2.08 -4.94 0.78
CA THR A 50 -3.55 -5.04 0.73
C THR A 50 -4.14 -3.64 0.65
N ARG A 51 -4.99 -3.41 -0.35
CA ARG A 51 -5.72 -2.16 -0.55
C ARG A 51 -7.20 -2.38 -0.26
N TYR A 52 -7.79 -1.44 0.47
CA TYR A 52 -9.21 -1.36 0.77
C TYR A 52 -9.77 -0.06 0.21
N ASP A 53 -10.67 -0.14 -0.77
CA ASP A 53 -11.35 1.02 -1.34
C ASP A 53 -12.80 1.08 -0.86
N TYR A 54 -13.14 2.16 -0.18
CA TYR A 54 -14.47 2.45 0.35
C TYR A 54 -15.15 3.48 -0.54
N ARG A 55 -16.24 3.10 -1.21
CA ARG A 55 -17.06 4.04 -1.98
C ARG A 55 -18.09 4.70 -1.05
N LEU A 56 -18.20 6.01 -1.13
CA LEU A 56 -19.02 6.81 -0.23
C LEU A 56 -20.05 7.62 -1.01
N PRO A 57 -21.26 7.81 -0.43
CA PRO A 57 -22.32 8.58 -1.07
C PRO A 57 -22.03 10.08 -1.07
N ASN A 58 -21.28 10.59 -0.08
CA ASN A 58 -20.95 12.01 0.03
C ASN A 58 -19.66 12.26 0.84
N LYS A 59 -19.14 13.50 0.81
CA LYS A 59 -17.92 13.92 1.53
C LYS A 59 -18.01 13.80 3.06
N ARG A 60 -19.19 13.98 3.66
CA ARG A 60 -19.38 13.99 5.12
C ARG A 60 -19.08 12.61 5.72
N GLU A 61 -19.32 11.57 4.94
CA GLU A 61 -19.10 10.16 5.30
C GLU A 61 -17.62 9.76 5.37
N TRP A 62 -16.67 10.63 5.01
CA TRP A 62 -15.24 10.36 5.21
C TRP A 62 -14.85 10.05 6.65
N LYS A 63 -15.63 10.50 7.64
CA LYS A 63 -15.40 10.18 9.06
C LYS A 63 -15.92 8.79 9.43
N ASN A 64 -16.92 8.30 8.72
CA ASN A 64 -17.63 7.05 9.01
C ASN A 64 -17.41 5.99 7.91
N TYR A 65 -16.35 6.16 7.10
CA TYR A 65 -16.11 5.31 5.92
C TYR A 65 -16.03 3.81 6.23
N LYS A 66 -15.63 3.45 7.46
CA LYS A 66 -15.56 2.06 7.92
C LYS A 66 -16.93 1.38 8.07
N ASN A 67 -18.03 2.14 8.04
CA ASN A 67 -19.39 1.59 8.02
C ASN A 67 -19.80 1.08 6.63
N TYR A 68 -18.99 1.36 5.61
CA TYR A 68 -19.24 0.96 4.23
C TYR A 68 -18.39 -0.26 3.88
N GLU A 69 -18.92 -1.12 3.02
CA GLU A 69 -18.19 -2.28 2.53
C GLU A 69 -17.01 -1.83 1.66
N ALA A 70 -15.84 -2.42 1.91
CA ALA A 70 -14.62 -2.15 1.17
C ALA A 70 -14.45 -3.14 0.02
N LYS A 71 -14.11 -2.64 -1.16
CA LYS A 71 -13.48 -3.49 -2.18
C LYS A 71 -12.04 -3.78 -1.74
N LYS A 72 -11.71 -5.05 -1.57
CA LYS A 72 -10.37 -5.51 -1.20
C LYS A 72 -9.59 -5.94 -2.43
N GLU A 73 -8.36 -5.44 -2.57
CA GLU A 73 -7.39 -5.86 -3.57
C GLU A 73 -6.09 -6.27 -2.85
N VAL A 74 -5.48 -7.37 -3.28
CA VAL A 74 -4.24 -7.90 -2.69
C VAL A 74 -3.21 -8.03 -3.78
N GLU A 75 -2.01 -7.51 -3.54
CA GLU A 75 -0.88 -7.52 -4.46
C GLU A 75 0.39 -7.89 -3.69
N ILE A 76 1.32 -8.56 -4.36
CA ILE A 76 2.69 -8.73 -3.86
C ILE A 76 3.55 -7.62 -4.44
N ILE A 77 4.39 -7.01 -3.62
CA ILE A 77 5.29 -5.95 -4.07
C ILE A 77 6.73 -6.44 -4.12
N SER A 78 7.45 -6.08 -5.18
CA SER A 78 8.86 -6.45 -5.34
C SER A 78 9.72 -5.22 -5.58
N LYS A 79 10.78 -5.04 -4.79
CA LYS A 79 11.64 -3.85 -4.87
C LYS A 79 12.48 -3.87 -6.14
N LYS A 80 12.42 -2.80 -6.93
CA LYS A 80 13.22 -2.55 -8.14
C LYS A 80 13.84 -1.15 -8.03
N GLY A 81 15.07 -1.09 -7.53
CA GLY A 81 15.76 0.18 -7.25
C GLY A 81 15.03 1.01 -6.20
N LYS A 82 14.55 2.20 -6.59
CA LYS A 82 13.81 3.14 -5.73
C LYS A 82 12.29 2.94 -5.73
N TYR A 83 11.78 2.01 -6.53
CA TYR A 83 10.37 1.71 -6.69
C TYR A 83 10.07 0.25 -6.31
N TYR A 84 8.79 -0.08 -6.26
CA TYR A 84 8.29 -1.44 -6.12
C TYR A 84 7.35 -1.75 -7.29
N SER A 85 7.54 -2.89 -7.95
CA SER A 85 6.61 -3.44 -8.92
C SER A 85 5.45 -4.12 -8.20
N LEU A 86 4.24 -4.01 -8.77
CA LEU A 86 3.04 -4.67 -8.29
C LEU A 86 2.82 -5.99 -9.04
N ILE A 87 2.68 -7.08 -8.31
CA ILE A 87 2.47 -8.43 -8.83
C ILE A 87 1.10 -8.90 -8.33
N ASN A 88 0.19 -9.17 -9.27
CA ASN A 88 -1.11 -9.72 -8.89
C ASN A 88 -0.94 -11.21 -8.52
N PRO A 89 -1.28 -11.65 -7.31
CA PRO A 89 -1.11 -13.05 -6.89
C PRO A 89 -2.02 -14.02 -7.65
N VAL A 90 -3.14 -13.55 -8.21
CA VAL A 90 -4.08 -14.39 -8.99
C VAL A 90 -3.56 -14.60 -10.41
N ASN A 91 -2.99 -13.56 -11.02
CA ASN A 91 -2.58 -13.60 -12.42
C ASN A 91 -1.06 -13.80 -12.60
N HIS A 92 -0.26 -13.74 -11.53
CA HIS A 92 1.22 -13.81 -11.51
C HIS A 92 1.95 -12.91 -12.53
N LEU A 93 1.24 -11.96 -13.15
CA LEU A 93 1.79 -11.01 -14.10
C LEU A 93 2.21 -9.73 -13.38
N GLU A 94 3.37 -9.20 -13.76
CA GLU A 94 3.78 -7.85 -13.38
C GLU A 94 2.92 -6.85 -14.15
N ASN A 95 2.29 -5.91 -13.43
CA ASN A 95 1.63 -4.80 -14.09
C ASN A 95 2.68 -3.77 -14.52
N GLU A 96 3.10 -3.82 -15.79
CA GLU A 96 4.05 -2.85 -16.39
C GLU A 96 3.63 -1.39 -16.18
N MET A 97 2.32 -1.16 -15.98
CA MET A 97 1.72 0.17 -15.92
C MET A 97 1.71 0.83 -14.54
N HIS A 98 2.08 0.16 -13.44
CA HIS A 98 1.90 0.73 -12.10
C HIS A 98 3.00 0.32 -11.12
N CYS A 99 3.99 1.19 -10.90
CA CYS A 99 4.95 1.01 -9.81
C CYS A 99 4.59 1.94 -8.64
N VAL A 100 4.99 1.55 -7.44
CA VAL A 100 4.80 2.37 -6.23
C VAL A 100 6.13 2.80 -5.65
N LYS A 101 6.19 4.04 -5.17
CA LYS A 101 7.27 4.49 -4.29
C LYS A 101 6.76 4.51 -2.86
N ILE A 102 7.42 3.74 -1.99
CA ILE A 102 7.06 3.62 -0.58
C ILE A 102 8.14 4.31 0.24
N THR A 103 7.73 5.18 1.15
CA THR A 103 8.57 5.91 2.09
C THR A 103 7.88 5.90 3.45
N ASP A 104 8.59 6.23 4.53
CA ASP A 104 7.97 6.15 5.86
C ASP A 104 6.78 7.09 6.06
N SER A 105 6.70 8.18 5.28
CA SER A 105 5.60 9.15 5.36
C SER A 105 4.53 9.02 4.26
N ARG A 106 4.83 8.36 3.14
CA ARG A 106 3.96 8.35 1.95
C ARG A 106 4.13 7.11 1.08
N LEU A 107 3.04 6.72 0.42
CA LEU A 107 3.03 5.79 -0.70
C LEU A 107 2.51 6.53 -1.93
N THR A 108 3.23 6.45 -3.04
CA THR A 108 2.86 7.16 -4.28
C THR A 108 2.80 6.18 -5.44
N TYR A 109 1.67 6.13 -6.13
CA TYR A 109 1.56 5.42 -7.39
C TYR A 109 2.20 6.21 -8.52
N TYR A 110 2.80 5.50 -9.46
CA TYR A 110 3.34 6.04 -10.69
C TYR A 110 2.82 5.24 -11.87
N TYR A 111 2.59 5.91 -12.99
CA TYR A 111 2.24 5.30 -14.26
C TYR A 111 3.33 5.59 -15.28
N LYS A 112 3.58 4.62 -16.16
CA LYS A 112 4.55 4.76 -17.25
C LYS A 112 3.91 5.55 -18.39
N ALA A 113 4.57 6.63 -18.79
CA ALA A 113 4.20 7.42 -19.96
C ALA A 113 4.66 6.73 -21.26
N PRO A 114 4.11 7.11 -22.43
CA PRO A 114 4.52 6.57 -23.71
C PRO A 114 6.02 6.75 -24.01
N ASP A 115 6.64 7.82 -23.50
CA ASP A 115 8.07 8.09 -23.63
C ASP A 115 8.94 7.29 -22.65
N GLY A 116 8.34 6.41 -21.84
CA GLY A 116 9.00 5.60 -20.83
C GLY A 116 9.25 6.31 -19.50
N SER A 117 8.93 7.59 -19.37
CA SER A 117 9.03 8.33 -18.11
C SER A 117 7.94 7.89 -17.12
N PHE A 118 8.15 8.18 -15.83
CA PHE A 118 7.16 7.89 -14.79
C PHE A 118 6.42 9.16 -14.39
N ILE A 119 5.11 9.15 -14.56
CA ILE A 119 4.25 10.24 -14.12
C ILE A 119 3.65 9.88 -12.76
N LYS A 120 3.66 10.86 -11.85
CA LYS A 120 3.16 10.71 -10.50
C LYS A 120 1.63 10.64 -10.50
N GLY A 121 1.09 9.56 -9.95
CA GLY A 121 -0.33 9.39 -9.67
C GLY A 121 -0.71 9.75 -8.24
N PHE A 122 -1.71 9.04 -7.72
CA PHE A 122 -2.26 9.33 -6.40
C PHE A 122 -1.23 9.06 -5.29
N THR A 123 -1.23 9.93 -4.28
CA THR A 123 -0.33 9.86 -3.12
C THR A 123 -1.12 9.64 -1.84
N PHE A 124 -0.81 8.57 -1.14
CA PHE A 124 -1.32 8.22 0.18
C PHE A 124 -0.35 8.74 1.25
N LYS A 125 -0.89 9.15 2.40
CA LYS A 125 -0.11 9.58 3.57
C LYS A 125 -0.04 8.43 4.57
N ARG A 126 1.09 8.28 5.25
CA ARG A 126 1.21 7.34 6.38
C ARG A 126 0.20 7.75 7.47
N LYS A 127 -0.51 6.76 7.99
CA LYS A 127 -1.45 6.91 9.10
C LYS A 127 -0.73 6.77 10.43
#